data_AF-A0A9E6EUF3-F1
#
_entry.id   AF-A0A9E6EUF3-F1
#
_cell.length_a   1.000
_cell.length_b   1.000
_cell.length_c   1.000
_cell.angle_alpha   90.00
_cell.angle_beta   90.00
_cell.angle_gamma   90.00
#
_symmetry.space_group_name_H-M   'P 1'
#
loop_
_entity.id
_entity.type
_entity.pdbx_description
1 polymer ?
#
loop_
_entity_poly.entity_id
_entity_poly.type
_entity_poly.pdbx_seq_one_letter_code
_entity_poly.pdbx_strand_id
1 'polypeptide(L)'
;MLSLAGIIVVMFLLDAWLALASLLVIPLMIWFTRFVARYTRKGFRELQKQLGEMNSVTEEAISGLKVIKAFRRQAEVIERFRIHNDGVFKAAVEANSYALLLMPLTNVLGNLFVIVIAGFGGWLALKDLVSVGVIATFIIYGQNLVQPLRQLANMYNAIQAALAGSERIFEILDIPSEFGAPSESVPPEKTGTIRFDQVTFAYEEGTPVVRNMTFTAEAGKTIALVGPTGAGKTTIINLLTRFYDLQSGSITIDGTDIRTIGKEAWRRRLGLVLQDTFLFSGTVLENIRFGQLNATDDECFRAAELAEAD
;
A
#
# COMPACT_ATOMS: atom_id res chain seq x y z
N MET A 1 6.85 -28.26 -11.94
CA MET A 1 5.88 -29.30 -12.36
C MET A 1 6.52 -30.42 -13.14
N LEU A 2 7.26 -30.12 -14.22
CA LEU A 2 8.02 -31.11 -15.01
C LEU A 2 8.99 -31.95 -14.17
N SER A 3 9.71 -31.34 -13.21
CA SER A 3 10.64 -32.05 -12.32
C SER A 3 9.94 -33.04 -11.37
N LEU A 4 8.85 -32.63 -10.72
CA LEU A 4 8.12 -33.49 -9.77
C LEU A 4 7.42 -34.66 -10.47
N ALA A 5 6.71 -34.38 -11.57
CA ALA A 5 6.07 -35.42 -12.38
C ALA A 5 7.13 -36.37 -12.97
N GLY A 6 8.25 -35.83 -13.46
CA GLY A 6 9.37 -36.61 -13.98
C GLY A 6 9.98 -37.55 -12.93
N ILE A 7 10.21 -37.06 -11.70
CA ILE A 7 10.74 -37.91 -10.62
C ILE A 7 9.77 -39.05 -10.29
N ILE A 8 8.47 -38.76 -10.15
CA ILE A 8 7.47 -39.80 -9.86
C ILE A 8 7.42 -40.84 -10.97
N VAL A 9 7.37 -40.41 -12.24
CA VAL A 9 7.35 -41.32 -13.40
C VAL A 9 8.61 -42.19 -13.43
N VAL A 10 9.79 -41.61 -13.25
CA VAL A 10 11.05 -42.38 -13.24
C VAL A 10 11.09 -43.37 -12.07
N MET A 11 10.59 -43.01 -10.89
CA MET A 11 10.50 -43.94 -9.75
C MET A 11 9.64 -45.16 -10.09
N PHE A 12 8.45 -44.97 -10.67
CA PHE A 12 7.60 -46.09 -11.09
C PHE A 12 8.20 -46.92 -12.24
N LEU A 13 8.98 -46.31 -13.14
CA LEU A 13 9.69 -47.01 -14.20
C LEU A 13 10.86 -47.86 -13.69
N LEU A 14 11.50 -47.44 -12.59
CA LEU A 14 12.62 -48.18 -11.99
C LEU A 14 12.15 -49.37 -11.16
N ASP A 15 11.24 -49.15 -10.22
CA ASP A 15 10.62 -50.23 -9.43
C ASP A 15 9.31 -49.78 -8.79
N ALA A 16 8.23 -50.50 -9.06
CA ALA A 16 6.89 -50.14 -8.57
C ALA A 16 6.73 -50.34 -7.06
N TRP A 17 7.42 -51.32 -6.45
CA TRP A 17 7.28 -51.61 -5.02
C TRP A 17 8.00 -50.58 -4.14
N LEU A 18 9.22 -50.19 -4.52
CA LEU A 18 9.96 -49.09 -3.93
C LEU A 18 9.27 -47.75 -4.15
N ALA A 19 8.67 -47.53 -5.33
CA ALA A 19 7.87 -46.34 -5.59
C ALA A 19 6.68 -46.26 -4.63
N LEU A 20 5.96 -47.36 -4.40
CA LEU A 20 4.83 -47.40 -3.47
C LEU A 20 5.27 -47.19 -2.01
N ALA A 21 6.39 -47.78 -1.61
CA ALA A 21 6.98 -47.57 -0.28
C ALA A 21 7.39 -46.10 -0.06
N SER A 22 8.00 -45.47 -1.08
CA SER A 22 8.36 -44.05 -1.06
C SER A 22 7.13 -43.14 -0.95
N LEU A 23 6.07 -43.49 -1.68
CA LEU A 23 4.82 -42.74 -1.72
C LEU A 23 4.09 -42.80 -0.38
N LEU A 24 4.27 -43.84 0.42
CA LEU A 24 3.68 -43.97 1.76
C LEU A 24 4.25 -42.98 2.76
N VAL A 25 5.55 -42.64 2.64
CA VAL A 25 6.21 -41.67 3.53
C VAL A 25 5.77 -40.23 3.23
N ILE A 26 5.42 -39.92 1.98
CA ILE A 26 5.07 -38.57 1.54
C ILE A 26 3.82 -38.00 2.27
N PRO A 27 2.66 -38.69 2.38
CA PRO A 27 1.51 -38.24 3.16
C PRO A 27 1.85 -37.92 4.61
N LEU A 28 2.69 -38.74 5.25
CA LEU A 28 3.15 -38.50 6.63
C LEU A 28 3.95 -37.21 6.72
N MET A 29 4.87 -36.97 5.77
CA MET A 29 5.64 -35.71 5.69
C MET A 29 4.74 -34.50 5.48
N ILE A 30 3.77 -34.59 4.56
CA ILE A 30 2.82 -33.52 4.26
C ILE A 30 1.96 -33.21 5.49
N TRP A 31 1.42 -34.23 6.15
CA TRP A 31 0.61 -34.09 7.35
C TRP A 31 1.40 -33.40 8.47
N PHE A 32 2.61 -33.88 8.73
CA PHE A 32 3.48 -33.32 9.78
C PHE A 32 3.89 -31.87 9.48
N THR A 33 4.29 -31.59 8.23
CA THR A 33 4.64 -30.22 7.80
C THR A 33 3.45 -29.27 7.96
N ARG A 34 2.22 -29.71 7.60
CA ARG A 34 1.00 -28.93 7.79
C ARG A 34 0.68 -28.69 9.26
N PHE A 35 0.92 -29.69 10.11
CA PHE A 35 0.75 -29.56 11.56
C PHE A 35 1.65 -28.44 12.11
N VAL A 36 2.96 -28.50 11.85
CA VAL A 36 3.92 -27.46 12.31
C VAL A 36 3.59 -26.09 11.70
N ALA A 37 3.25 -26.04 10.41
CA ALA A 37 2.89 -24.79 9.73
C ALA A 37 1.65 -24.12 10.35
N ARG A 38 0.66 -24.88 10.85
CA ARG A 38 -0.53 -24.33 11.50
C ARG A 38 -0.18 -23.58 12.80
N TYR A 39 0.66 -24.15 13.65
CA TYR A 39 1.11 -23.49 14.88
C TYR A 39 2.03 -22.31 14.59
N THR A 40 2.94 -22.46 13.62
CA THR A 40 3.81 -21.36 13.16
C THR A 40 2.98 -20.16 12.69
N ARG A 41 1.97 -20.39 11.82
CA ARG A 41 1.06 -19.32 11.36
C ARG A 41 0.29 -18.66 12.49
N LYS A 42 -0.17 -19.43 13.48
CA LYS A 42 -0.87 -18.87 14.66
C LYS A 42 0.05 -17.97 15.47
N GLY A 43 1.29 -18.41 15.74
CA GLY A 43 2.29 -17.62 16.46
C GLY A 43 2.66 -16.33 15.74
N PHE A 44 2.93 -16.39 14.42
CA PHE A 44 3.22 -15.19 13.62
C PHE A 44 2.03 -14.22 13.54
N ARG A 45 0.79 -14.72 13.57
CA ARG A 45 -0.39 -13.84 13.63
C ARG A 45 -0.46 -13.07 14.94
N GLU A 46 -0.19 -13.72 16.07
CA GLU A 46 -0.13 -13.05 17.37
C GLU A 46 1.04 -12.06 17.44
N LEU A 47 2.23 -12.45 16.93
CA LEU A 47 3.37 -11.55 16.82
C LEU A 47 3.03 -10.29 16.00
N GLN A 48 2.38 -10.44 14.85
CA GLN A 48 1.97 -9.30 14.03
C GLN A 48 0.98 -8.39 14.76
N LYS A 49 0.06 -8.95 15.54
CA LYS A 49 -0.88 -8.19 16.37
C LYS A 49 -0.15 -7.37 17.43
N GLN A 50 0.74 -8.01 18.20
CA GLN A 50 1.55 -7.35 19.24
C GLN A 50 2.44 -6.24 18.66
N LEU A 51 3.05 -6.48 17.49
CA LEU A 51 3.82 -5.47 16.76
C LEU A 51 2.96 -4.28 16.35
N GLY A 52 1.72 -4.53 15.90
CA GLY A 52 0.76 -3.47 15.58
C GLY A 52 0.47 -2.58 16.78
N GLU A 53 0.16 -3.18 17.94
CA GLU A 53 -0.11 -2.43 19.18
C GLU A 53 1.10 -1.60 19.63
N MET A 54 2.31 -2.18 19.58
CA MET A 54 3.55 -1.47 19.90
C MET A 54 3.83 -0.29 18.93
N ASN A 55 3.58 -0.50 17.64
CA ASN A 55 3.74 0.56 16.64
C ASN A 55 2.74 1.70 16.86
N SER A 56 1.49 1.40 17.21
CA SER A 56 0.50 2.44 17.52
C SER A 56 0.93 3.31 18.71
N VAL A 57 1.47 2.71 19.78
CA VAL A 57 2.03 3.48 20.92
C VAL A 57 3.20 4.35 20.49
N THR A 58 4.06 3.83 19.61
CA THR A 58 5.21 4.56 19.09
C THR A 58 4.78 5.76 18.23
N GLU A 59 3.80 5.56 17.34
CA GLU A 59 3.24 6.60 16.47
C GLU A 59 2.55 7.69 17.27
N GLU A 60 1.73 7.32 18.27
CA GLU A 60 1.09 8.25 19.22
C GLU A 60 2.16 9.09 19.96
N ALA A 61 3.22 8.43 20.44
CA ALA A 61 4.29 9.10 21.19
C ALA A 61 5.12 10.08 20.32
N ILE A 62 5.42 9.72 19.07
CA ILE A 62 6.16 10.57 18.14
C ILE A 62 5.31 11.79 17.75
N SER A 63 4.05 11.55 17.37
CA SER A 63 3.12 12.62 16.98
C SER A 63 2.84 13.58 18.15
N GLY A 64 2.70 13.03 19.36
CA GLY A 64 2.46 13.75 20.61
C GLY A 64 3.71 14.25 21.33
N LEU A 65 4.91 14.15 20.74
CA LEU A 65 6.18 14.36 21.46
C LEU A 65 6.27 15.72 22.15
N LYS A 66 5.79 16.80 21.50
CA LYS A 66 5.77 18.15 22.08
C LYS A 66 4.90 18.20 23.34
N VAL A 67 3.73 17.56 23.30
CA VAL A 67 2.79 17.49 24.43
C VAL A 67 3.39 16.66 25.56
N ILE A 68 3.93 15.48 25.26
CA ILE A 68 4.56 14.61 26.26
C ILE A 68 5.69 15.34 26.99
N LYS A 69 6.52 16.08 26.26
CA LYS A 69 7.59 16.91 26.85
C LYS A 69 7.05 18.06 27.68
N ALA A 70 6.05 18.79 27.18
CA ALA A 70 5.45 19.92 27.89
C ALA A 70 4.83 19.49 29.24
N PHE A 71 4.16 18.34 29.26
CA PHE A 71 3.53 17.78 30.46
C PHE A 71 4.44 16.86 31.28
N ARG A 72 5.71 16.68 30.88
CA ARG A 72 6.72 15.86 31.57
C ARG A 72 6.28 14.39 31.81
N ARG A 73 5.62 13.78 30.81
CA ARG A 73 5.03 12.43 30.88
C ARG A 73 5.87 11.31 30.26
N GLN A 74 7.16 11.54 30.02
CA GLN A 74 8.04 10.60 29.31
C GLN A 74 8.11 9.22 29.98
N ALA A 75 8.23 9.17 31.30
CA ALA A 75 8.38 7.90 32.03
C ALA A 75 7.14 7.00 31.88
N GLU A 76 5.94 7.58 31.90
CA GLU A 76 4.69 6.86 31.72
C GLU A 76 4.55 6.28 30.31
N VAL A 77 4.93 7.07 29.30
CA VAL A 77 4.93 6.64 27.89
C VAL A 77 5.95 5.52 27.65
N ILE A 78 7.14 5.62 28.26
CA ILE A 78 8.16 4.58 28.18
C ILE A 78 7.67 3.27 28.83
N GLU A 79 6.98 3.34 29.97
CA GLU A 79 6.46 2.12 30.60
C GLU A 79 5.33 1.49 29.77
N ARG A 80 4.43 2.30 29.19
CA ARG A 80 3.44 1.80 28.22
C ARG A 80 4.12 1.08 27.05
N PHE A 81 5.17 1.68 26.47
CA PHE A 81 5.95 1.03 25.41
C PHE A 81 6.56 -0.29 25.90
N ARG A 82 7.13 -0.32 27.11
CA ARG A 82 7.76 -1.51 27.70
C ARG A 82 6.80 -2.69 27.82
N ILE A 83 5.55 -2.44 28.23
CA ILE A 83 4.50 -3.45 28.32
C ILE A 83 4.22 -4.10 26.96
N HIS A 84 4.02 -3.29 25.91
CA HIS A 84 3.78 -3.82 24.56
C HIS A 84 5.02 -4.49 23.97
N ASN A 85 6.22 -3.97 24.23
CA ASN A 85 7.47 -4.58 23.80
C ASN A 85 7.69 -5.97 24.44
N ASP A 86 7.31 -6.16 25.71
CA ASP A 86 7.33 -7.49 26.35
C ASP A 86 6.31 -8.45 25.72
N GLY A 87 5.13 -7.95 25.33
CA GLY A 87 4.15 -8.69 24.53
C GLY A 87 4.74 -9.18 23.19
N VAL A 88 5.41 -8.28 22.47
CA VAL A 88 6.14 -8.60 21.23
C VAL A 88 7.22 -9.64 21.49
N PHE A 89 8.02 -9.48 22.56
CA PHE A 89 9.08 -10.43 22.92
C PHE A 89 8.52 -11.85 23.14
N LYS A 90 7.48 -11.99 23.97
CA LYS A 90 6.85 -13.29 24.25
C LYS A 90 6.27 -13.94 22.99
N ALA A 91 5.52 -13.17 22.20
CA ALA A 91 4.93 -13.65 20.95
C ALA A 91 6.02 -14.03 19.93
N ALA A 92 7.12 -13.28 19.86
CA ALA A 92 8.24 -13.57 18.99
C ALA A 92 8.96 -14.86 19.38
N VAL A 93 9.21 -15.07 20.67
CA VAL A 93 9.80 -16.32 21.18
C VAL A 93 8.92 -17.51 20.83
N GLU A 94 7.61 -17.43 21.06
CA GLU A 94 6.68 -18.51 20.73
C GLU A 94 6.64 -18.79 19.22
N ALA A 95 6.47 -17.75 18.39
CA ALA A 95 6.38 -17.88 16.94
C ALA A 95 7.67 -18.46 16.34
N ASN A 96 8.83 -17.94 16.76
CA ASN A 96 10.13 -18.39 16.24
C ASN A 96 10.49 -19.78 16.73
N SER A 97 10.08 -20.19 17.93
CA SER A 97 10.31 -21.55 18.42
C SER A 97 9.67 -22.59 17.48
N TYR A 98 8.41 -22.39 17.06
CA TYR A 98 7.77 -23.28 16.10
C TYR A 98 8.41 -23.20 14.70
N ALA A 99 8.78 -22.00 14.25
CA ALA A 99 9.39 -21.80 12.94
C ALA A 99 10.76 -22.49 12.81
N LEU A 100 11.61 -22.35 13.84
CA LEU A 100 12.95 -22.92 13.87
C LEU A 100 12.92 -24.44 13.96
N LEU A 101 11.88 -25.05 14.54
CA LEU A 101 11.71 -26.50 14.57
C LEU A 101 11.41 -27.12 13.20
N LEU A 102 10.89 -26.34 12.24
CA LEU A 102 10.45 -26.85 10.94
C LEU A 102 11.60 -27.49 10.15
N MET A 103 12.79 -26.85 10.12
CA MET A 103 13.96 -27.38 9.41
C MET A 103 14.49 -28.70 10.02
N PRO A 104 14.84 -28.78 11.32
CA PRO A 104 15.27 -30.01 11.95
C PRO A 104 14.27 -31.16 11.78
N LEU A 105 12.98 -30.89 11.95
CA LEU A 105 11.95 -31.92 11.81
C LEU A 105 11.81 -32.41 10.37
N THR A 106 11.94 -31.51 9.39
CA THR A 106 11.96 -31.91 7.97
C THR A 106 13.16 -32.79 7.67
N ASN A 107 14.32 -32.52 8.27
CA ASN A 107 15.51 -33.35 8.12
C ASN A 107 15.32 -34.73 8.76
N VAL A 108 14.72 -34.81 9.94
CA VAL A 108 14.39 -36.10 10.59
C VAL A 108 13.44 -36.92 9.74
N LEU A 109 12.41 -36.30 9.15
CA LEU A 109 11.51 -36.96 8.22
C LEU A 109 12.22 -37.41 6.93
N GLY A 110 13.17 -36.62 6.43
CA GLY A 110 14.03 -37.00 5.31
C GLY A 110 14.89 -38.22 5.65
N ASN A 111 15.44 -38.29 6.86
CA ASN A 111 16.19 -39.48 7.32
C ASN A 111 15.26 -40.69 7.49
N LEU A 112 14.03 -40.51 7.98
CA LEU A 112 13.04 -41.58 8.04
C LEU A 112 12.74 -42.14 6.65
N PHE A 113 12.61 -41.27 5.64
CA PHE A 113 12.47 -41.69 4.25
C PHE A 113 13.64 -42.57 3.81
N VAL A 114 14.88 -42.17 4.10
CA VAL A 114 16.07 -42.97 3.79
C VAL A 114 16.05 -44.33 4.51
N ILE A 115 15.68 -44.38 5.78
CA ILE A 115 15.59 -45.62 6.56
C ILE A 115 14.58 -46.59 5.94
N VAL A 116 13.39 -46.10 5.56
CA VAL A 116 12.35 -46.93 4.94
C VAL A 116 12.83 -47.50 3.60
N ILE A 117 13.45 -46.68 2.75
CA ILE A 117 13.94 -47.10 1.43
C ILE A 117 15.15 -48.02 1.54
N ALA A 118 16.11 -47.72 2.42
CA ALA A 118 17.28 -48.56 2.62
C ALA A 118 16.90 -49.91 3.25
N GLY A 119 15.99 -49.93 4.23
CA GLY A 119 15.51 -51.15 4.87
C GLY A 119 14.70 -52.03 3.93
N PHE A 120 13.65 -51.47 3.32
CA PHE A 120 12.78 -52.21 2.41
C PHE A 120 13.49 -52.56 1.09
N GLY A 121 14.24 -51.62 0.52
CA GLY A 121 15.07 -51.84 -0.66
C GLY A 121 16.17 -52.86 -0.42
N GLY A 122 16.82 -52.83 0.74
CA GLY A 122 17.83 -53.83 1.13
C GLY A 122 17.24 -55.24 1.21
N TRP A 123 16.03 -55.38 1.76
CA TRP A 123 15.31 -56.65 1.76
C TRP A 123 14.93 -57.13 0.36
N LEU A 124 14.53 -56.22 -0.54
CA LEU A 124 14.28 -56.55 -1.96
C LEU A 124 15.56 -56.95 -2.69
N ALA A 125 16.70 -56.32 -2.38
CA ALA A 125 17.99 -56.66 -2.96
C ALA A 125 18.48 -58.05 -2.55
N LEU A 126 18.24 -58.47 -1.30
CA LEU A 126 18.53 -59.84 -0.84
C LEU A 126 17.70 -60.91 -1.57
N LYS A 127 16.62 -60.50 -2.24
CA LYS A 127 15.77 -61.37 -3.08
C LYS A 127 16.08 -61.25 -4.58
N ASP A 128 17.16 -60.55 -4.94
CA ASP A 128 17.53 -60.23 -6.31
C ASP A 128 16.44 -59.48 -7.11
N LEU A 129 15.50 -58.81 -6.42
CA LEU A 129 14.41 -58.05 -7.06
C LEU A 129 14.85 -56.63 -7.45
N VAL A 130 15.84 -56.07 -6.76
CA VAL A 130 16.31 -54.69 -6.94
C VAL A 130 17.83 -54.60 -6.77
N SER A 131 18.49 -53.76 -7.58
CA SER A 131 19.93 -53.50 -7.43
C SER A 131 20.23 -52.41 -6.38
N VAL A 132 21.42 -52.47 -5.79
CA VAL A 132 21.91 -51.43 -4.86
C VAL A 132 21.91 -50.03 -5.50
N GLY A 133 22.20 -49.96 -6.82
CA GLY A 133 22.15 -48.70 -7.57
C GLY A 133 20.74 -48.11 -7.66
N VAL A 134 19.70 -48.94 -7.79
CA VAL A 134 18.31 -48.48 -7.77
C VAL A 134 17.96 -47.90 -6.40
N ILE A 135 18.34 -48.57 -5.30
CA ILE A 135 18.10 -48.06 -3.94
C ILE A 135 18.75 -46.68 -3.75
N ALA A 136 20.02 -46.52 -4.16
CA ALA A 136 20.72 -45.24 -4.08
C ALA A 136 20.02 -44.15 -4.92
N THR A 137 19.55 -44.50 -6.12
CA THR A 137 18.80 -43.61 -7.01
C THR A 137 17.49 -43.13 -6.36
N PHE A 138 16.75 -44.04 -5.71
CA PHE A 138 15.51 -43.71 -4.98
C PHE A 138 15.75 -42.77 -3.81
N ILE A 139 16.84 -42.95 -3.05
CA ILE A 139 17.21 -42.06 -1.94
C ILE A 139 17.43 -40.64 -2.47
N ILE A 140 18.20 -40.49 -3.54
CA ILE A 140 18.51 -39.18 -4.17
C ILE A 140 17.22 -38.52 -4.68
N TYR A 141 16.38 -39.26 -5.40
CA TYR A 141 15.12 -38.73 -5.92
C TYR A 141 14.14 -38.34 -4.82
N GLY A 142 14.02 -39.14 -3.76
CA GLY A 142 13.16 -38.84 -2.63
C GLY A 142 13.54 -37.57 -1.88
N GLN A 143 14.84 -37.36 -1.62
CA GLN A 143 15.32 -36.12 -0.99
C GLN A 143 15.05 -34.89 -1.87
N ASN A 144 15.12 -35.04 -3.19
CA ASN A 144 14.86 -33.97 -4.14
C ASN A 144 13.36 -33.65 -4.36
N LEU A 145 12.42 -34.47 -3.87
CA LEU A 145 10.97 -34.22 -4.04
C LEU A 145 10.45 -33.09 -3.13
N VAL A 146 11.07 -32.85 -1.97
CA VAL A 146 10.56 -31.92 -0.96
C VAL A 146 10.72 -30.45 -1.38
N GLN A 147 11.83 -30.11 -2.03
CA GLN A 147 12.15 -28.71 -2.39
C GLN A 147 11.22 -28.16 -3.50
N PRO A 148 10.97 -28.88 -4.63
CA PRO A 148 10.03 -28.41 -5.66
C PRO A 148 8.61 -28.21 -5.15
N LEU A 149 8.13 -29.05 -4.22
CA LEU A 149 6.81 -28.87 -3.59
C LEU A 149 6.72 -27.55 -2.82
N ARG A 150 7.76 -27.20 -2.06
CA ARG A 150 7.83 -25.91 -1.34
C ARG A 150 7.85 -24.73 -2.30
N GLN A 151 8.65 -24.81 -3.37
CA GLN A 151 8.70 -23.75 -4.38
C GLN A 151 7.34 -23.52 -5.02
N LEU A 152 6.60 -24.58 -5.32
CA LEU A 152 5.26 -24.47 -5.90
C LEU A 152 4.28 -23.75 -4.96
N ALA A 153 4.28 -24.10 -3.68
CA ALA A 153 3.42 -23.43 -2.70
C ALA A 153 3.76 -21.93 -2.57
N ASN A 154 5.06 -21.60 -2.57
CA ASN A 154 5.51 -20.20 -2.53
C ASN A 154 5.11 -19.44 -3.81
N MET A 155 5.25 -20.05 -4.98
CA MET A 155 4.84 -19.48 -6.26
C MET A 155 3.34 -19.17 -6.28
N TYR A 156 2.51 -20.09 -5.78
CA TYR A 156 1.06 -19.87 -5.68
C TYR A 156 0.72 -18.65 -4.81
N ASN A 157 1.35 -18.52 -3.64
CA ASN A 157 1.16 -17.36 -2.77
C ASN A 157 1.65 -16.06 -3.43
N ALA A 158 2.77 -16.10 -4.16
CA ALA A 158 3.30 -14.94 -4.87
C ALA A 158 2.36 -14.48 -6.00
N ILE A 159 1.79 -15.41 -6.77
CA ILE A 159 0.79 -15.10 -7.80
C ILE A 159 -0.45 -14.45 -7.18
N GLN A 160 -0.96 -14.98 -6.06
CA GLN A 160 -2.11 -14.39 -5.37
C GLN A 160 -1.82 -12.96 -4.90
N ALA A 161 -0.65 -12.72 -4.33
CA ALA A 161 -0.22 -11.38 -3.92
C ALA A 161 -0.05 -10.42 -5.11
N ALA A 162 0.49 -10.91 -6.23
CA ALA A 162 0.64 -10.15 -7.46
C ALA A 162 -0.71 -9.76 -8.05
N LEU A 163 -1.70 -10.67 -8.05
CA LEU A 163 -3.06 -10.39 -8.52
C LEU A 163 -3.73 -9.30 -7.66
N ALA A 164 -3.69 -9.42 -6.33
CA ALA A 164 -4.24 -8.40 -5.43
C ALA A 164 -3.47 -7.05 -5.49
N GLY A 165 -2.18 -7.09 -5.81
CA GLY A 165 -1.39 -5.89 -6.12
C GLY A 165 -1.82 -5.24 -7.43
N SER A 166 -2.02 -6.05 -8.47
CA SER A 166 -2.45 -5.57 -9.79
C SER A 166 -3.85 -4.97 -9.78
N GLU A 167 -4.79 -5.56 -9.03
CA GLU A 167 -6.15 -5.04 -8.89
C GLU A 167 -6.12 -3.59 -8.37
N ARG A 168 -5.35 -3.32 -7.31
CA ARG A 168 -5.16 -1.95 -6.79
C ARG A 168 -4.50 -0.99 -7.78
N ILE A 169 -3.58 -1.48 -8.61
CA ILE A 169 -2.96 -0.65 -9.67
C ILE A 169 -4.01 -0.30 -10.74
N PHE A 170 -4.79 -1.29 -11.19
CA PHE A 170 -5.85 -1.07 -12.18
C PHE A 170 -6.96 -0.17 -11.64
N GLU A 171 -7.36 -0.33 -10.37
CA GLU A 171 -8.30 0.59 -9.71
C GLU A 171 -7.84 2.05 -9.80
N ILE A 172 -6.54 2.33 -9.56
CA ILE A 172 -5.98 3.69 -9.67
C ILE A 172 -5.94 4.17 -11.12
N LEU A 173 -5.54 3.30 -12.06
CA LEU A 173 -5.48 3.63 -13.49
C LEU A 173 -6.87 3.89 -14.10
N ASP A 174 -7.91 3.25 -13.56
CA ASP A 174 -9.30 3.39 -13.99
C ASP A 174 -9.99 4.61 -13.36
N ILE A 175 -9.35 5.34 -12.43
CA ILE A 175 -9.90 6.59 -11.88
C ILE A 175 -10.03 7.61 -13.02
N PRO A 176 -11.24 8.15 -13.27
CA PRO A 176 -11.45 9.14 -14.32
C PRO A 176 -10.55 10.38 -14.12
N SER A 177 -9.89 10.82 -15.19
CA SER A 177 -9.11 12.05 -15.17
C SER A 177 -9.99 13.27 -14.91
N GLU A 178 -9.52 14.17 -14.03
CA GLU A 178 -10.18 15.45 -13.77
C GLU A 178 -10.22 16.35 -15.02
N PHE A 179 -9.27 16.19 -15.93
CA PHE A 179 -9.06 17.10 -17.06
C PHE A 179 -9.90 16.79 -18.30
N GLY A 180 -10.70 15.71 -18.29
CA GLY A 180 -11.57 15.33 -19.40
C GLY A 180 -10.85 15.29 -20.77
N ALA A 181 -11.63 15.38 -21.86
CA ALA A 181 -11.07 15.76 -23.16
C ALA A 181 -10.70 17.26 -23.13
N PRO A 182 -9.60 17.70 -23.76
CA PRO A 182 -9.19 19.09 -23.74
C PRO A 182 -10.32 19.98 -24.28
N SER A 183 -11.01 20.68 -23.38
CA SER A 183 -11.85 21.81 -23.74
C SER A 183 -10.92 22.96 -24.09
N GLU A 184 -10.74 23.24 -25.38
CA GLU A 184 -9.95 24.36 -25.90
C GLU A 184 -10.55 25.73 -25.57
N SER A 185 -11.64 25.80 -24.78
CA SER A 185 -12.25 27.07 -24.45
C SER A 185 -11.32 27.87 -23.52
N VAL A 186 -10.80 28.94 -24.09
CA VAL A 186 -9.97 29.91 -23.38
C VAL A 186 -10.89 30.78 -22.51
N PRO A 187 -10.52 31.10 -21.27
CA PRO A 187 -11.30 32.03 -20.46
C PRO A 187 -11.43 33.38 -21.19
N PRO A 188 -12.59 34.06 -21.12
CA PRO A 188 -12.81 35.32 -21.83
C PRO A 188 -11.73 36.35 -21.46
N GLU A 189 -11.25 37.15 -22.42
CA GLU A 189 -10.21 38.19 -22.20
C GLU A 189 -10.65 39.37 -21.31
N LYS A 190 -11.89 39.36 -20.81
CA LYS A 190 -12.53 40.53 -20.19
C LYS A 190 -12.35 40.55 -18.66
N THR A 191 -13.01 41.55 -18.09
CA THR A 191 -12.82 42.28 -16.83
C THR A 191 -12.61 41.48 -15.54
N GLY A 192 -12.96 40.18 -15.51
CA GLY A 192 -12.83 39.35 -14.32
C GLY A 192 -14.01 39.44 -13.35
N THR A 193 -15.21 39.78 -13.83
CA THR A 193 -16.43 39.77 -13.01
C THR A 193 -16.88 38.33 -12.77
N ILE A 194 -17.10 37.95 -11.51
CA ILE A 194 -17.49 36.59 -11.11
C ILE A 194 -18.89 36.64 -10.52
N ARG A 195 -19.82 35.82 -11.03
CA ARG A 195 -21.17 35.72 -10.47
C ARG A 195 -21.48 34.31 -10.04
N PHE A 196 -21.88 34.16 -8.78
CA PHE A 196 -22.50 32.96 -8.25
C PHE A 196 -24.02 33.16 -8.31
N ASP A 197 -24.75 32.18 -8.82
CA ASP A 197 -26.20 32.23 -8.96
C ASP A 197 -26.82 30.94 -8.41
N GLN A 198 -27.53 31.07 -7.28
CA GLN A 198 -28.24 29.99 -6.58
C GLN A 198 -27.37 28.75 -6.30
N VAL A 199 -26.09 28.96 -6.00
CA VAL A 199 -25.13 27.87 -5.83
C VAL A 199 -25.42 27.08 -4.56
N THR A 200 -25.50 25.76 -4.70
CA THR A 200 -25.61 24.81 -3.58
C THR A 200 -24.57 23.71 -3.74
N PHE A 201 -23.86 23.41 -2.66
CA PHE A 201 -22.77 22.42 -2.67
C PHE A 201 -22.58 21.72 -1.32
N ALA A 202 -22.27 20.43 -1.39
CA ALA A 202 -21.94 19.54 -0.28
C ALA A 202 -20.75 18.65 -0.65
N TYR A 203 -19.78 18.48 0.26
CA TYR A 203 -18.69 17.49 0.07
C TYR A 203 -19.19 16.06 0.22
N GLU A 204 -20.10 15.85 1.16
CA GLU A 204 -20.77 14.58 1.42
C GLU A 204 -22.27 14.76 1.17
N GLU A 205 -22.88 13.77 0.54
CA GLU A 205 -24.31 13.80 0.24
C GLU A 205 -25.14 14.00 1.52
N GLY A 206 -26.15 14.88 1.44
CA GLY A 206 -27.01 15.21 2.58
C GLY A 206 -26.47 16.30 3.53
N THR A 207 -25.21 16.74 3.39
CA THR A 207 -24.61 17.75 4.27
C THR A 207 -24.19 19.03 3.51
N PRO A 208 -25.16 19.89 3.10
CA PRO A 208 -24.86 21.06 2.30
C PRO A 208 -24.12 22.13 3.12
N VAL A 209 -22.94 22.50 2.60
CA VAL A 209 -22.02 23.52 3.15
C VAL A 209 -22.32 24.90 2.57
N VAL A 210 -22.63 24.97 1.27
CA VAL A 210 -23.11 26.19 0.59
C VAL A 210 -24.56 25.96 0.18
N ARG A 211 -25.45 26.92 0.46
CA ARG A 211 -26.91 26.78 0.26
C ARG A 211 -27.47 28.00 -0.47
N ASN A 212 -27.97 27.81 -1.68
CA ASN A 212 -28.65 28.81 -2.51
C ASN A 212 -27.95 30.18 -2.51
N MET A 213 -26.63 30.18 -2.68
CA MET A 213 -25.82 31.39 -2.58
C MET A 213 -25.79 32.13 -3.92
N THR A 214 -26.14 33.42 -3.89
CA THR A 214 -26.04 34.33 -5.03
C THR A 214 -25.23 35.56 -4.63
N PHE A 215 -24.16 35.85 -5.36
CA PHE A 215 -23.41 37.10 -5.23
C PHE A 215 -22.64 37.43 -6.51
N THR A 216 -22.31 38.71 -6.69
CA THR A 216 -21.48 39.18 -7.80
C THR A 216 -20.24 39.86 -7.26
N ALA A 217 -19.08 39.43 -7.75
CA ALA A 217 -17.81 40.08 -7.58
C ALA A 217 -17.48 40.91 -8.82
N GLU A 218 -17.55 42.23 -8.69
CA GLU A 218 -17.20 43.14 -9.79
C GLU A 218 -15.69 43.17 -10.03
N ALA A 219 -15.34 43.23 -11.31
CA ALA A 219 -13.97 43.42 -11.78
C ALA A 219 -13.21 44.54 -11.04
N GLY A 220 -11.96 44.25 -10.68
CA GLY A 220 -11.06 45.21 -10.03
C GLY A 220 -11.39 45.55 -8.57
N LYS A 221 -12.43 44.94 -7.99
CA LYS A 221 -12.78 45.15 -6.57
C LYS A 221 -12.23 44.05 -5.69
N THR A 222 -11.68 44.45 -4.54
CA THR A 222 -11.37 43.51 -3.46
C THR A 222 -12.64 43.19 -2.68
N ILE A 223 -12.87 41.90 -2.45
CA ILE A 223 -14.04 41.40 -1.72
C ILE A 223 -13.56 40.59 -0.52
N ALA A 224 -14.15 40.87 0.63
CA ALA A 224 -13.89 40.14 1.86
C ALA A 224 -15.04 39.16 2.14
N LEU A 225 -14.72 37.87 2.26
CA LEU A 225 -15.65 36.85 2.74
C LEU A 225 -15.52 36.75 4.27
N VAL A 226 -16.55 37.19 5.00
CA VAL A 226 -16.53 37.24 6.47
C VAL A 226 -17.59 36.29 7.04
N GLY A 227 -17.25 35.58 8.11
CA GLY A 227 -18.15 34.68 8.82
C GLY A 227 -17.41 33.72 9.74
N PRO A 228 -18.12 32.99 10.62
CA PRO A 228 -17.52 32.03 11.55
C PRO A 228 -16.84 30.87 10.80
N THR A 229 -15.98 30.12 11.51
CA THR A 229 -15.42 28.86 10.99
C THR A 229 -16.56 27.91 10.60
N GLY A 230 -16.43 27.23 9.45
CA GLY A 230 -17.47 26.36 8.91
C GLY A 230 -18.54 27.06 8.06
N ALA A 231 -18.51 28.39 7.93
CA ALA A 231 -19.47 29.13 7.09
C ALA A 231 -19.30 28.93 5.55
N GLY A 232 -18.47 27.98 5.11
CA GLY A 232 -18.27 27.69 3.68
C GLY A 232 -17.31 28.62 2.93
N LYS A 233 -16.60 29.55 3.61
CA LYS A 233 -15.66 30.49 2.97
C LYS A 233 -14.61 29.80 2.09
N THR A 234 -13.93 28.79 2.63
CA THR A 234 -12.94 27.98 1.90
C THR A 234 -13.59 27.19 0.77
N THR A 235 -14.84 26.74 0.95
CA THR A 235 -15.60 26.03 -0.08
C THR A 235 -15.89 26.93 -1.29
N ILE A 236 -16.18 28.22 -1.08
CA ILE A 236 -16.34 29.18 -2.18
C ILE A 236 -15.06 29.26 -3.02
N ILE A 237 -13.90 29.34 -2.37
CA ILE A 237 -12.60 29.34 -3.05
C ILE A 237 -12.38 28.04 -3.83
N ASN A 238 -12.69 26.88 -3.22
CA ASN A 238 -12.55 25.57 -3.86
C ASN A 238 -13.46 25.38 -5.09
N LEU A 239 -14.68 25.94 -5.06
CA LEU A 239 -15.58 25.94 -6.20
C LEU A 239 -15.07 26.88 -7.31
N LEU A 240 -14.56 28.05 -6.92
CA LEU A 240 -13.99 29.00 -7.86
C LEU A 240 -12.74 28.44 -8.55
N THR A 241 -11.84 27.75 -7.85
CA THR A 241 -10.66 27.10 -8.44
C THR A 241 -10.97 25.82 -9.22
N ARG A 242 -12.25 25.41 -9.21
CA ARG A 242 -12.74 24.14 -9.75
C ARG A 242 -11.97 22.92 -9.21
N PHE A 243 -11.60 22.92 -7.94
CA PHE A 243 -11.17 21.67 -7.27
C PHE A 243 -12.35 20.74 -7.01
N TYR A 244 -13.55 21.29 -6.96
CA TYR A 244 -14.80 20.55 -6.94
C TYR A 244 -15.74 21.11 -8.00
N ASP A 245 -16.48 20.23 -8.66
CA ASP A 245 -17.51 20.65 -9.62
C ASP A 245 -18.83 20.94 -8.89
N LEU A 246 -19.61 21.85 -9.47
CA LEU A 246 -20.88 22.33 -8.91
C LEU A 246 -21.96 21.25 -8.95
N GLN A 247 -22.73 21.12 -7.87
CA GLN A 247 -23.91 20.24 -7.80
C GLN A 247 -25.17 20.95 -8.32
N SER A 248 -25.36 22.22 -7.96
CA SER A 248 -26.51 23.02 -8.39
C SER A 248 -26.17 24.51 -8.44
N GLY A 249 -26.92 25.27 -9.25
CA GLY A 249 -26.68 26.66 -9.58
C GLY A 249 -25.65 26.83 -10.69
N SER A 250 -25.11 28.06 -10.82
CA SER A 250 -24.06 28.37 -11.77
C SER A 250 -23.03 29.35 -11.21
N ILE A 251 -21.79 29.22 -11.67
CA ILE A 251 -20.74 30.24 -11.49
C ILE A 251 -20.35 30.70 -12.88
N THR A 252 -20.42 32.00 -13.14
CA THR A 252 -20.02 32.59 -14.42
C THR A 252 -18.87 33.58 -14.24
N ILE A 253 -17.95 33.58 -15.21
CA ILE A 253 -16.82 34.50 -15.33
C ILE A 253 -17.07 35.35 -16.57
N ASP A 254 -17.31 36.65 -16.38
CA ASP A 254 -17.74 37.60 -17.43
C ASP A 254 -18.91 37.05 -18.28
N GLY A 255 -19.86 36.37 -17.61
CA GLY A 255 -21.04 35.75 -18.23
C GLY A 255 -20.82 34.36 -18.84
N THR A 256 -19.59 33.86 -18.88
CA THR A 256 -19.28 32.48 -19.35
C THR A 256 -19.33 31.50 -18.19
N ASP A 257 -20.08 30.41 -18.29
CA ASP A 257 -20.15 29.38 -17.25
C ASP A 257 -18.77 28.75 -17.01
N ILE A 258 -18.34 28.70 -15.75
CA ILE A 258 -17.02 28.20 -15.35
C ILE A 258 -16.80 26.73 -15.77
N ARG A 259 -17.89 25.96 -15.92
CA ARG A 259 -17.85 24.54 -16.30
C ARG A 259 -17.39 24.34 -17.73
N THR A 260 -17.65 25.30 -18.62
CA THR A 260 -17.26 25.20 -20.04
C THR A 260 -15.80 25.56 -20.25
N ILE A 261 -15.20 26.37 -19.36
CA ILE A 261 -13.81 26.82 -19.38
C ILE A 261 -12.87 25.67 -19.01
N GLY A 262 -11.81 25.44 -19.80
CA GLY A 262 -10.79 24.43 -19.48
C GLY A 262 -10.13 24.69 -18.12
N LYS A 263 -10.07 23.68 -17.23
CA LYS A 263 -9.55 23.83 -15.85
C LYS A 263 -8.13 24.37 -15.81
N GLU A 264 -7.24 23.91 -16.69
CA GLU A 264 -5.85 24.38 -16.77
C GLU A 264 -5.77 25.84 -17.21
N ALA A 265 -6.50 26.21 -18.27
CA ALA A 265 -6.55 27.57 -18.77
C ALA A 265 -7.15 28.54 -17.74
N TRP A 266 -8.12 28.08 -16.96
CA TRP A 266 -8.70 28.83 -15.84
C TRP A 266 -7.72 29.03 -14.70
N ARG A 267 -7.09 27.94 -14.21
CA ARG A 267 -6.14 28.00 -13.08
C ARG A 267 -4.91 28.85 -13.39
N ARG A 268 -4.46 28.93 -14.66
CA ARG A 268 -3.39 29.85 -15.10
C ARG A 268 -3.72 31.34 -14.90
N ARG A 269 -4.99 31.71 -14.77
CA ARG A 269 -5.43 33.10 -14.54
C ARG A 269 -5.76 33.40 -13.08
N LEU A 270 -5.65 32.40 -12.20
CA LEU A 270 -5.93 32.53 -10.78
C LEU A 270 -4.63 32.53 -9.97
N GLY A 271 -4.49 33.52 -9.09
CA GLY A 271 -3.56 33.45 -7.96
C GLY A 271 -4.28 32.91 -6.73
N LEU A 272 -3.68 31.92 -6.05
CA LEU A 272 -4.22 31.35 -4.82
C LEU A 272 -3.13 31.31 -3.74
N VAL A 273 -3.42 31.92 -2.60
CA VAL A 273 -2.59 31.82 -1.38
C VAL A 273 -3.45 31.18 -0.30
N LEU A 274 -3.06 29.98 0.15
CA LEU A 274 -3.77 29.22 1.18
C LEU A 274 -3.32 29.64 2.58
N GLN A 275 -4.17 29.40 3.59
CA GLN A 275 -3.84 29.66 4.99
C GLN A 275 -2.63 28.84 5.45
N ASP A 276 -2.61 27.55 5.09
CA ASP A 276 -1.45 26.68 5.26
C ASP A 276 -0.72 26.59 3.92
N THR A 277 0.36 27.36 3.78
CA THR A 277 1.18 27.38 2.57
C THR A 277 2.03 26.11 2.48
N PHE A 278 2.18 25.59 1.27
CA PHE A 278 3.03 24.44 0.98
C PHE A 278 4.23 24.90 0.16
N LEU A 279 5.43 24.57 0.63
CA LEU A 279 6.69 24.78 -0.09
C LEU A 279 7.28 23.43 -0.46
N PHE A 280 7.75 23.33 -1.69
CA PHE A 280 8.47 22.16 -2.17
C PHE A 280 9.89 22.14 -1.59
N SER A 281 10.44 20.93 -1.43
CA SER A 281 11.85 20.77 -1.10
C SER A 281 12.71 21.34 -2.23
N GLY A 282 13.54 22.32 -1.93
CA GLY A 282 14.33 23.07 -2.89
C GLY A 282 14.75 24.41 -2.33
N THR A 283 15.26 25.28 -3.19
CA THR A 283 15.61 26.66 -2.83
C THR A 283 14.38 27.57 -2.78
N VAL A 284 14.50 28.71 -2.11
CA VAL A 284 13.47 29.76 -2.10
C VAL A 284 13.21 30.25 -3.54
N LEU A 285 14.27 30.46 -4.32
CA LEU A 285 14.18 30.90 -5.72
C LEU A 285 13.37 29.91 -6.58
N GLU A 286 13.60 28.60 -6.43
CA GLU A 286 12.86 27.57 -7.16
C GLU A 286 11.37 27.56 -6.78
N ASN A 287 11.03 27.77 -5.50
CA ASN A 287 9.65 27.88 -5.06
C ASN A 287 8.95 29.13 -5.61
N ILE A 288 9.66 30.28 -5.69
CA ILE A 288 9.13 31.50 -6.33
C ILE A 288 8.91 31.25 -7.84
N ARG A 289 9.89 30.66 -8.52
CA ARG A 289 9.81 30.31 -9.96
C ARG A 289 8.72 29.29 -10.26
N PHE A 290 8.28 28.48 -9.29
CA PHE A 290 7.18 27.53 -9.48
C PHE A 290 5.88 28.21 -9.93
N GLY A 291 5.65 29.47 -9.54
CA GLY A 291 4.52 30.26 -10.01
C GLY A 291 4.56 30.58 -11.52
N GLN A 292 5.76 30.68 -12.10
CA GLN A 292 5.98 30.90 -13.53
C GLN A 292 7.32 30.28 -13.95
N LEU A 293 7.27 29.07 -14.50
CA LEU A 293 8.47 28.23 -14.74
C LEU A 293 9.54 28.87 -15.64
N ASN A 294 9.12 29.78 -16.53
CA ASN A 294 10.02 30.47 -17.47
C ASN A 294 10.50 31.84 -16.96
N ALA A 295 10.21 32.20 -15.71
CA ALA A 295 10.66 33.46 -15.13
C ALA A 295 12.17 33.45 -14.87
N THR A 296 12.82 34.54 -15.25
CA THR A 296 14.24 34.81 -14.99
C THR A 296 14.51 35.01 -13.49
N ASP A 297 15.76 34.86 -13.07
CA ASP A 297 16.17 35.14 -11.68
C ASP A 297 15.78 36.57 -11.25
N ASP A 298 16.03 37.57 -12.11
CA ASP A 298 15.70 38.98 -11.84
C ASP A 298 14.20 39.22 -11.65
N GLU A 299 13.35 38.55 -12.44
CA GLU A 299 11.89 38.63 -12.27
C GLU A 299 11.45 37.99 -10.94
N CYS A 300 12.09 36.90 -10.53
CA CYS A 300 11.82 36.28 -9.23
C CYS A 300 12.26 37.19 -8.07
N PHE A 301 13.44 37.83 -8.16
CA PHE A 301 13.90 38.78 -7.14
C PHE A 301 12.97 39.99 -7.04
N ARG A 302 12.58 40.57 -8.17
CA ARG A 302 11.62 41.67 -8.20
C ARG A 302 10.26 41.26 -7.60
N ALA A 303 9.80 40.04 -7.84
CA ALA A 303 8.57 39.55 -7.23
C ALA A 303 8.70 39.40 -5.71
N ALA A 304 9.86 38.96 -5.21
CA ALA A 304 10.15 38.89 -3.78
C ALA A 304 10.18 40.27 -3.12
N GLU A 305 10.84 41.26 -3.76
CA GLU A 305 10.87 42.65 -3.29
C GLU A 305 9.46 43.25 -3.21
N LEU A 306 8.62 43.04 -4.23
CA LEU A 306 7.24 43.52 -4.25
C LEU A 306 6.36 42.85 -3.17
N ALA A 307 6.75 41.68 -2.69
CA ALA A 307 6.08 40.95 -1.63
C ALA A 307 6.68 41.20 -0.24
N GLU A 308 7.70 42.07 -0.13
CA GLU A 308 8.47 42.31 1.10
C GLU A 308 9.05 41.02 1.70
N ALA A 309 9.57 40.15 0.83
CA ALA A 309 10.06 38.81 1.16
C ALA A 309 11.51 38.56 0.68
N ASP A 310 12.32 39.62 0.59
CA ASP A 310 13.73 39.60 0.17
C ASP A 310 14.71 39.01 1.21
#